data_AF-A0A7S1YX49-F1
#
_entry.id   AF-A0A7S1YX49-F1
#
_cell.length_a   1.000
_cell.length_b   1.000
_cell.length_c   1.000
_cell.angle_alpha   90.00
_cell.angle_beta   90.00
_cell.angle_gamma   90.00
#
_symmetry.space_group_name_H-M   'P 1'
#
loop_
_entity.id
_entity.type
_entity.pdbx_description
1 polymer ?
#
loop_
_entity_poly.entity_id
_entity_poly.type
_entity_poly.pdbx_seq_one_letter_code
_entity_poly.pdbx_strand_id
1 'polypeptide(L)'
;GKEFNPEAVEYLAEFAGGRKLDLDETAIQNRLVSRFVNEAVKCLEDGIVADPVAGDIGLVFGTGFAPFRGGPFRYLDAVGADGYVDMMDGLAEEHGPQFEPCQLMRDYARG
;
A
#
# COMPACT_ATOMS: atom_id res chain seq x y z
N GLY A 1 -16.77 0.17 21.36
CA GLY A 1 -15.49 0.06 20.63
C GLY A 1 -14.56 -0.80 21.42
N LYS A 2 -13.49 -1.35 20.82
CA LYS A 2 -12.43 -1.99 21.59
C LYS A 2 -11.75 -0.91 22.45
N GLU A 3 -11.58 -1.16 23.75
CA GLU A 3 -10.77 -0.28 24.60
C GLU A 3 -9.30 -0.49 24.27
N PHE A 4 -8.54 0.61 24.18
CA PHE A 4 -7.10 0.56 23.99
C PHE A 4 -6.40 0.26 25.31
N ASN A 5 -5.37 -0.58 25.27
CA ASN A 5 -4.52 -0.82 26.45
C ASN A 5 -3.78 0.48 26.81
N PRO A 6 -3.98 1.05 28.02
CA PRO A 6 -3.33 2.30 28.42
C PRO A 6 -1.79 2.23 28.41
N GLU A 7 -1.21 1.10 28.83
CA GLU A 7 0.25 0.90 28.85
C GLU A 7 0.83 0.92 27.42
N ALA A 8 0.11 0.33 26.46
CA ALA A 8 0.52 0.34 25.06
C ALA A 8 0.49 1.76 24.47
N VAL A 9 -0.51 2.56 24.85
CA VAL A 9 -0.62 3.97 24.42
C VAL A 9 0.52 4.81 24.99
N GLU A 10 0.83 4.65 26.27
CA GLU A 10 1.94 5.35 26.93
C GLU A 10 3.29 4.97 26.29
N TYR A 11 3.52 3.68 26.05
CA TYR A 11 4.72 3.19 25.38
C TYR A 11 4.88 3.79 23.96
N LEU A 12 3.80 3.78 23.17
CA LEU A 12 3.85 4.33 21.80
C LEU A 12 4.05 5.84 21.78
N ALA A 13 3.62 6.57 22.81
CA ALA A 13 3.77 8.02 22.89
C ALA A 13 5.24 8.47 22.89
N GLU A 14 6.14 7.66 23.47
CA GLU A 14 7.60 7.88 23.44
C GLU A 14 8.15 7.93 22.01
N PHE A 15 7.67 7.03 21.14
CA PHE A 15 8.15 6.91 19.75
C PHE A 15 7.37 7.79 18.77
N ALA A 16 6.12 8.12 19.06
CA ALA A 16 5.26 8.92 18.18
C ALA A 16 5.67 10.40 18.11
N GLY A 17 6.60 10.84 18.98
CA GLY A 17 7.12 12.21 19.01
C GLY A 17 6.04 13.25 19.33
N GLY A 18 4.97 12.85 20.03
CA GLY A 18 3.85 13.72 20.38
C GLY A 18 3.01 14.22 19.19
N ARG A 19 3.24 13.71 17.97
CA ARG A 19 2.50 14.17 16.78
C ARG A 19 1.10 13.58 16.77
N LYS A 20 0.10 14.43 16.94
CA LYS A 20 -1.30 14.09 16.66
C LYS A 20 -1.58 14.42 15.19
N LEU A 21 -1.68 13.39 14.36
CA LEU A 21 -2.02 13.55 12.96
C LEU A 21 -3.54 13.60 12.82
N ASP A 22 -4.04 14.63 12.13
CA ASP A 22 -5.43 14.69 11.69
C ASP A 22 -5.50 14.10 10.29
N LEU A 23 -5.74 12.79 10.20
CA LEU A 23 -5.81 12.05 8.95
C LEU A 23 -7.22 11.54 8.77
N ASP A 24 -7.77 11.73 7.58
CA ASP A 24 -8.98 11.02 7.19
C ASP A 24 -8.67 9.53 6.90
N GLU A 25 -9.73 8.74 6.79
CA GLU A 25 -9.62 7.30 6.55
C GLU A 25 -8.91 7.01 5.22
N THR A 26 -9.16 7.81 4.19
CA THR A 26 -8.56 7.66 2.86
C THR A 26 -7.05 7.83 2.90
N ALA A 27 -6.54 8.83 3.62
CA ALA A 27 -5.12 9.07 3.79
C ALA A 27 -4.43 7.90 4.51
N ILE A 28 -5.07 7.36 5.55
CA ILE A 28 -4.58 6.17 6.26
C ILE A 28 -4.54 4.96 5.31
N GLN A 29 -5.63 4.71 4.57
CA GLN A 29 -5.72 3.62 3.62
C GLN A 29 -4.67 3.75 2.51
N ASN A 30 -4.51 4.93 1.91
CA ASN A 30 -3.55 5.16 0.84
C ASN A 30 -2.11 4.93 1.32
N ARG A 31 -1.73 5.43 2.50
CA ARG A 31 -0.37 5.24 3.04
C ARG A 31 -0.03 3.77 3.34
N LEU A 32 -1.03 2.98 3.73
CA LEU A 32 -0.84 1.55 4.03
C LEU A 32 -0.87 0.70 2.77
N VAL A 33 -1.89 0.88 1.93
CA VAL A 33 -2.18 0.01 0.79
C VAL A 33 -1.24 0.31 -0.39
N SER A 34 -0.87 1.57 -0.63
CA SER A 34 0.07 1.94 -1.73
C SER A 34 1.37 1.17 -1.65
N ARG A 35 2.01 1.17 -0.49
CA ARG A 35 3.28 0.45 -0.30
C ARG A 35 3.12 -1.06 -0.45
N PHE A 36 2.01 -1.62 0.04
CA PHE A 36 1.73 -3.04 -0.13
C PHE A 36 1.56 -3.42 -1.60
N VAL A 37 0.76 -2.64 -2.35
CA VAL A 37 0.50 -2.89 -3.77
C VAL A 37 1.76 -2.68 -4.59
N ASN A 38 2.51 -1.61 -4.34
CA ASN A 38 3.78 -1.35 -5.01
C ASN A 38 4.77 -2.48 -4.80
N GLU A 39 4.85 -3.04 -3.59
CA GLU A 39 5.77 -4.14 -3.34
C GLU A 39 5.32 -5.46 -3.96
N ALA A 40 4.00 -5.68 -4.12
CA ALA A 40 3.51 -6.78 -4.94
C ALA A 40 3.96 -6.62 -6.41
N VAL A 41 3.82 -5.41 -6.98
CA VAL A 41 4.28 -5.12 -8.36
C VAL A 41 5.81 -5.22 -8.47
N LYS A 42 6.55 -4.78 -7.46
CA LYS A 42 8.01 -4.90 -7.40
C LYS A 42 8.45 -6.36 -7.37
N CYS A 43 7.75 -7.22 -6.63
CA CYS A 43 8.03 -8.66 -6.62
C CYS A 43 7.75 -9.31 -7.99
N LEU A 44 6.80 -8.79 -8.77
CA LEU A 44 6.58 -9.22 -10.15
C LEU A 44 7.71 -8.72 -11.07
N GLU A 45 8.12 -7.45 -10.93
CA GLU A 45 9.25 -6.85 -11.66
C GLU A 45 10.55 -7.62 -11.45
N ASP A 46 10.84 -8.01 -10.21
CA ASP A 46 12.05 -8.74 -9.83
C ASP A 46 11.96 -10.24 -10.14
N GLY A 47 10.84 -10.71 -10.70
CA GLY A 47 10.62 -12.13 -11.06
C GLY A 47 10.48 -13.07 -9.86
N ILE A 48 10.20 -12.53 -8.66
CA ILE A 48 9.93 -13.31 -7.44
C ILE A 48 8.55 -13.96 -7.53
N VAL A 49 7.57 -13.21 -8.02
CA VAL A 49 6.23 -13.72 -8.33
C VAL A 49 6.15 -14.06 -9.81
N ALA A 50 5.69 -15.27 -10.12
CA ALA A 50 5.68 -15.77 -11.49
C ALA A 50 4.76 -14.98 -12.43
N ASP A 51 3.57 -14.60 -11.93
CA ASP A 51 2.56 -13.86 -12.69
C ASP A 51 1.56 -13.15 -11.76
N PRO A 52 0.81 -12.14 -12.24
CA PRO A 52 -0.15 -11.39 -11.43
C PRO A 52 -1.24 -12.25 -10.79
N VAL A 53 -1.70 -13.31 -11.47
CA VAL A 53 -2.79 -14.17 -10.97
C VAL A 53 -2.32 -14.98 -9.78
N ALA A 54 -1.13 -15.58 -9.87
CA ALA A 54 -0.50 -16.28 -8.75
C ALA A 54 -0.26 -15.33 -7.56
N GLY A 55 0.19 -14.10 -7.83
CA GLY A 55 0.37 -13.06 -6.82
C GLY A 55 -0.93 -12.66 -6.11
N ASP A 56 -2.00 -12.42 -6.87
CA ASP A 56 -3.32 -12.09 -6.33
C ASP A 56 -3.87 -13.20 -5.43
N ILE A 57 -3.84 -14.45 -5.90
CA ILE A 57 -4.27 -15.62 -5.12
C ILE A 57 -3.43 -15.72 -3.85
N GLY A 58 -2.10 -15.64 -3.98
CA GLY A 58 -1.18 -15.76 -2.85
C GLY A 58 -1.42 -14.71 -1.77
N LEU A 59 -1.67 -13.45 -2.15
CA LEU A 59 -1.85 -12.36 -1.18
C LEU A 59 -3.28 -12.31 -0.61
N VAL A 60 -4.30 -12.73 -1.37
CA VAL A 60 -5.65 -12.91 -0.83
C VAL A 60 -5.67 -14.02 0.23
N PHE A 61 -5.12 -15.20 -0.07
CA PHE A 61 -5.16 -16.34 0.84
C PHE A 61 -4.06 -16.32 1.92
N GLY A 62 -2.93 -15.67 1.66
CA GLY A 62 -1.79 -15.62 2.56
C GLY A 62 -1.88 -14.49 3.58
N THR A 63 -2.10 -13.26 3.12
CA THR A 63 -2.09 -12.07 4.00
C THR A 63 -3.50 -11.57 4.34
N GLY A 64 -4.53 -12.13 3.69
CA GLY A 64 -5.90 -11.64 3.83
C GLY A 64 -6.16 -10.34 3.06
N PHE A 65 -5.45 -10.09 1.95
CA PHE A 65 -5.78 -8.94 1.09
C PHE A 65 -7.27 -9.00 0.69
N ALA A 66 -7.95 -7.86 0.69
CA ALA A 66 -9.39 -7.73 0.54
C ALA A 66 -9.96 -8.62 -0.60
N PRO A 67 -10.61 -9.77 -0.29
CA PRO A 67 -10.99 -10.74 -1.30
C PRO A 67 -11.96 -10.19 -2.35
N PHE A 68 -12.83 -9.26 -1.94
CA PHE A 68 -13.77 -8.57 -2.83
C PHE A 68 -13.10 -7.61 -3.83
N ARG A 69 -11.79 -7.34 -3.68
CA ARG A 69 -10.98 -6.59 -4.66
C ARG A 69 -10.14 -7.49 -5.56
N GLY A 70 -10.17 -8.80 -5.34
CA GLY A 70 -9.49 -9.78 -6.20
C GLY A 70 -7.98 -9.93 -6.01
N GLY A 71 -7.35 -9.13 -5.14
CA GLY A 71 -5.90 -9.09 -4.94
C GLY A 71 -5.29 -7.74 -5.36
N PRO A 72 -4.02 -7.45 -5.03
CA PRO A 72 -3.40 -6.15 -5.31
C PRO A 72 -3.25 -5.83 -6.80
N PHE A 73 -3.02 -6.82 -7.68
CA PHE A 73 -2.90 -6.59 -9.12
C PHE A 73 -4.27 -6.30 -9.72
N ARG A 74 -5.27 -7.14 -9.43
CA ARG A 74 -6.69 -6.88 -9.77
C ARG A 74 -7.21 -5.55 -9.23
N TYR A 75 -6.80 -5.17 -8.03
CA TYR A 75 -7.15 -3.88 -7.44
C TYR A 75 -6.52 -2.71 -8.21
N LEU A 76 -5.24 -2.82 -8.59
CA LEU A 76 -4.55 -1.79 -9.38
C LEU A 76 -5.21 -1.61 -10.76
N ASP A 77 -5.55 -2.71 -11.45
CA ASP A 77 -6.31 -2.68 -12.70
C ASP A 77 -7.65 -1.93 -12.54
N ALA A 78 -8.35 -2.14 -11.41
CA ALA A 78 -9.65 -1.53 -11.17
C ALA A 78 -9.57 -0.04 -10.80
N VAL A 79 -8.50 0.40 -10.14
CA VAL A 79 -8.29 1.80 -9.77
C VAL A 79 -7.70 2.60 -10.93
N GLY A 80 -6.90 1.95 -11.79
CA GLY A 80 -6.15 2.57 -12.86
C GLY A 80 -4.74 2.96 -12.42
N ALA A 81 -3.73 2.54 -13.18
CA ALA A 81 -2.33 2.71 -12.82
C ALA A 81 -1.86 4.18 -12.86
N ASP A 82 -2.36 4.99 -13.81
CA ASP A 82 -2.02 6.42 -13.93
C ASP A 82 -2.29 7.19 -12.63
N GLY A 83 -3.56 7.22 -12.21
CA GLY A 83 -3.95 7.93 -11.00
C GLY A 83 -3.34 7.33 -9.74
N TYR A 84 -3.01 6.04 -9.76
CA TYR A 84 -2.32 5.40 -8.64
C TYR A 84 -0.86 5.86 -8.52
N VAL A 85 -0.14 5.94 -9.64
CA VAL A 85 1.23 6.46 -9.70
C VAL A 85 1.25 7.92 -9.28
N ASP A 86 0.35 8.76 -9.79
CA ASP A 86 0.27 10.17 -9.39
C ASP A 86 0.03 10.33 -7.88
N MET A 87 -0.87 9.52 -7.31
CA MET A 87 -1.14 9.52 -5.87
C MET A 87 0.10 9.09 -5.07
N MET A 88 0.81 8.05 -5.52
CA MET A 88 2.02 7.57 -4.87
C MET A 88 3.19 8.55 -4.98
N ASP A 89 3.35 9.23 -6.12
CA ASP A 89 4.35 10.28 -6.30
C ASP A 89 4.09 11.44 -5.32
N GLY A 90 2.83 11.86 -5.14
CA GLY A 90 2.47 12.83 -4.10
C GLY A 90 2.81 12.36 -2.67
N LEU A 91 2.57 11.08 -2.36
CA LEU A 91 3.00 10.50 -1.08
C LEU A 91 4.53 10.44 -0.93
N ALA A 92 5.26 10.21 -2.01
CA ALA A 92 6.72 10.18 -2.01
C ALA A 92 7.31 11.57 -1.77
N GLU A 93 6.73 12.61 -2.37
CA GLU A 93 7.09 14.00 -2.09
C GLU A 93 6.83 14.37 -0.62
N GLU A 94 5.69 13.97 -0.05
CA GLU A 94 5.31 14.34 1.32
C GLU A 94 6.05 13.52 2.39
N HIS A 95 6.36 12.25 2.12
CA HIS A 95 6.79 11.30 3.14
C HIS A 95 8.10 10.57 2.86
N GLY A 96 8.63 10.69 1.65
CA GLY A 96 9.92 10.12 1.27
C GLY A 96 9.85 8.90 0.36
N PRO A 97 11.03 8.38 -0.02
CA PRO A 97 11.20 7.47 -1.17
C PRO A 97 10.53 6.10 -1.00
N GLN A 98 10.15 5.71 0.21
CA GLN A 98 9.43 4.46 0.46
C GLN A 98 8.03 4.41 -0.18
N PHE A 99 7.55 5.52 -0.75
CA PHE A 99 6.32 5.61 -1.51
C PHE A 99 6.56 5.72 -3.02
N GLU A 100 7.80 5.69 -3.51
CA GLU A 100 8.09 5.76 -4.94
C GLU A 100 7.53 4.53 -5.68
N PRO A 101 6.70 4.71 -6.71
CA PRO A 101 6.29 3.63 -7.60
C PRO A 101 7.49 2.93 -8.25
N CYS A 102 7.48 1.59 -8.24
CA CYS A 102 8.44 0.78 -8.99
C CYS A 102 8.30 0.99 -10.50
N GLN A 103 9.33 0.61 -11.27
CA GLN A 103 9.41 0.94 -12.68
C GLN A 103 8.31 0.26 -13.49
N LEU A 104 8.01 -1.02 -13.21
CA LEU A 104 6.93 -1.76 -13.85
C LEU A 104 5.56 -1.10 -13.66
N MET A 105 5.28 -0.54 -12.48
CA MET A 105 4.04 0.20 -12.23
C MET A 105 3.97 1.47 -13.10
N ARG A 106 5.08 2.20 -13.23
CA ARG A 106 5.16 3.40 -14.07
C ARG A 106 5.04 3.07 -15.55
N ASP A 107 5.60 1.94 -15.98
CA ASP A 107 5.50 1.48 -17.36
C ASP A 107 4.05 1.12 -17.72
N TYR A 108 3.32 0.53 -16.77
CA TYR A 108 1.91 0.17 -16.94
C TYR A 108 0.96 1.37 -16.91
N ALA A 109 1.32 2.47 -16.23
CA ALA A 109 0.58 3.73 -16.30
C ALA A 109 0.68 4.36 -17.71
N ARG A 110 1.83 4.27 -18.37
CA ARG A 110 2.06 4.93 -19.67
C ARG A 110 1.41 4.24 -20.88
N GLY A 111 0.48 3.31 -20.69
CA GLY A 111 -0.16 2.49 -21.74
C GLY A 111 -1.67 2.59 -21.74
#